data_AF-A0A7S2XW63-F1
#
_entry.id   AF-A0A7S2XW63-F1
#
_cell.length_a   1.000
_cell.length_b   1.000
_cell.length_c   1.000
_cell.angle_alpha   90.00
_cell.angle_beta   90.00
_cell.angle_gamma   90.00
#
_symmetry.space_group_name_H-M   'P 1'
#
loop_
_entity.id
_entity.type
_entity.pdbx_description
1 polymer ?
#
loop_
_entity_poly.entity_id
_entity_poly.type
_entity_poly.pdbx_seq_one_letter_code
_entity_poly.pdbx_strand_id
1 'polypeptide(L)'
;RQQARNSKGKAPTAASDSNEKGETLVKIQVAASNADEDASMKHPMLLYNQDRTARTFIHPPSTDDDETYDKIHALIVTQGIGGALGMIGGTKGYMYSRITKRDSGQQDIISINISKGLAPTPNPPW
;
A
#
# COMPACT_ATOMS: atom_id res chain seq x y z
N ARG A 1 -13.26 -39.77 30.81
CA ARG A 1 -13.31 -38.29 30.76
C ARG A 1 -12.50 -37.86 29.53
N GLN A 2 -13.18 -37.65 28.40
CA GLN A 2 -12.56 -37.24 27.13
C GLN A 2 -12.34 -35.72 27.12
N GLN A 3 -11.27 -35.31 26.43
CA GLN A 3 -10.76 -33.95 26.30
C GLN A 3 -11.63 -33.12 25.33
N ALA A 4 -11.75 -31.82 25.56
CA ALA A 4 -12.13 -30.85 24.52
C ALA A 4 -11.10 -29.71 24.50
N ARG A 5 -10.34 -29.65 23.40
CA ARG A 5 -9.36 -28.61 23.10
C ARG A 5 -10.09 -27.35 22.66
N ASN A 6 -9.83 -26.24 23.36
CA ASN A 6 -10.33 -24.92 23.02
C ASN A 6 -9.60 -24.43 21.75
N SER A 7 -10.29 -24.41 20.60
CA SER A 7 -9.74 -23.87 19.35
C SER A 7 -9.92 -22.35 19.35
N LYS A 8 -8.80 -21.63 19.51
CA LYS A 8 -8.75 -20.17 19.33
C LYS A 8 -9.21 -19.82 17.92
N GLY A 9 -10.15 -18.88 17.83
CA GLY A 9 -10.72 -18.37 16.60
C GLY A 9 -9.64 -17.94 15.60
N LYS A 10 -9.72 -18.51 14.41
CA LYS A 10 -8.96 -18.11 13.24
C LYS A 10 -9.44 -16.72 12.84
N ALA A 11 -8.56 -15.71 12.92
CA ALA A 11 -8.84 -14.40 12.37
C ALA A 11 -9.24 -14.54 10.89
N PRO A 12 -10.20 -13.75 10.39
CA PRO A 12 -10.60 -13.82 8.99
C PRO A 12 -9.40 -13.44 8.12
N THR A 13 -8.83 -14.43 7.43
CA THR A 13 -7.92 -14.21 6.31
C THR A 13 -8.68 -13.41 5.26
N ALA A 14 -8.41 -12.10 5.17
CA ALA A 14 -8.88 -11.27 4.08
C ALA A 14 -8.43 -11.93 2.77
N ALA A 15 -9.39 -12.31 1.93
CA ALA A 15 -9.10 -12.88 0.63
C ALA A 15 -8.28 -11.86 -0.16
N SER A 16 -7.11 -12.28 -0.65
CA SER A 16 -6.32 -11.48 -1.58
C SER A 16 -7.09 -11.45 -2.90
N ASP A 17 -7.73 -10.33 -3.21
CA ASP A 17 -8.44 -10.10 -4.48
C ASP A 17 -7.41 -9.99 -5.62
N SER A 18 -6.90 -11.15 -6.04
CA SER A 18 -6.14 -11.28 -7.29
C SER A 18 -7.11 -11.62 -8.41
N ASN A 19 -7.25 -10.74 -9.41
CA ASN A 19 -8.04 -11.02 -10.60
C ASN A 19 -7.38 -12.15 -11.43
N GLU A 20 -8.08 -12.75 -12.39
CA GLU A 20 -7.62 -13.79 -13.33
C GLU A 20 -6.32 -13.42 -14.07
N LYS A 21 -5.97 -12.13 -14.13
CA LYS A 21 -4.71 -11.60 -14.69
C LYS A 21 -3.52 -11.59 -13.72
N GLY A 22 -3.73 -11.99 -12.47
CA GLY A 22 -2.76 -11.91 -11.37
C GLY A 22 -2.52 -10.49 -10.84
N GLU A 23 -3.39 -9.54 -11.20
CA GLU A 23 -3.36 -8.17 -10.65
C GLU A 23 -3.99 -8.17 -9.26
N THR A 24 -3.32 -7.54 -8.30
CA THR A 24 -3.80 -7.30 -6.94
C THR A 24 -3.82 -5.80 -6.67
N LEU A 25 -4.61 -5.37 -5.70
CA LEU A 25 -4.58 -4.00 -5.23
C LEU A 25 -3.47 -3.83 -4.19
N VAL A 26 -2.84 -2.66 -4.19
CA VAL A 26 -2.03 -2.17 -3.08
C VAL A 26 -2.54 -0.80 -2.66
N LYS A 27 -2.41 -0.51 -1.38
CA LYS A 27 -2.61 0.81 -0.81
C LYS A 27 -1.26 1.46 -0.62
N ILE A 28 -1.13 2.69 -1.11
CA ILE A 28 0.03 3.54 -0.91
C ILE A 28 -0.44 4.74 -0.11
N GLN A 29 0.28 5.07 0.96
CA GLN A 29 -0.07 6.11 1.91
C GLN A 29 1.10 7.07 2.08
N VAL A 30 0.83 8.35 1.83
CA VAL A 30 1.76 9.45 2.02
C VAL A 30 1.77 9.83 3.51
N ALA A 31 2.94 10.17 4.04
CA ALA A 31 3.06 10.68 5.40
C ALA A 31 2.24 11.97 5.56
N ALA A 32 1.63 12.18 6.72
CA ALA A 32 1.01 13.46 7.02
C ALA A 32 2.12 14.49 7.29
N SER A 33 2.17 15.58 6.52
CA SER A 33 3.06 16.69 6.79
C SER A 33 2.58 17.46 8.02
N ASN A 34 3.51 17.81 8.92
CA ASN A 34 3.20 18.70 10.04
C ASN A 34 3.30 20.17 9.58
N ALA A 35 2.58 21.08 10.26
CA ALA A 35 2.55 22.50 9.89
C ALA A 35 3.93 23.19 9.95
N ASP A 36 4.85 22.67 10.76
CA ASP A 36 6.20 23.19 10.95
C ASP A 36 7.25 22.49 10.06
N GLU A 37 6.83 21.58 9.21
CA GLU A 37 7.72 20.79 8.38
C GLU A 37 8.05 21.48 7.06
N ASP A 38 9.32 21.43 6.66
CA ASP A 38 9.77 21.98 5.39
C ASP A 38 9.04 21.27 4.23
N ALA A 39 8.36 22.05 3.40
CA ALA A 39 7.63 21.54 2.24
C ALA A 39 8.52 20.82 1.21
N SER A 40 9.84 21.01 1.27
CA SER A 40 10.82 20.31 0.45
C SER A 40 11.18 18.91 0.98
N MET A 41 10.82 18.58 2.23
CA MET A 41 11.14 17.30 2.85
C MET A 41 10.24 16.18 2.28
N LYS A 42 10.86 15.22 1.58
CA LYS A 42 10.18 14.04 1.05
C LYS A 42 10.27 12.86 2.04
N HIS A 43 9.15 12.24 2.37
CA HIS A 43 9.07 11.10 3.29
C HIS A 43 8.77 9.79 2.57
N PRO A 44 9.33 8.64 3.00
CA PRO A 44 8.94 7.35 2.45
C PRO A 44 7.42 7.12 2.52
N MET A 45 6.84 6.63 1.42
CA MET A 45 5.42 6.28 1.35
C MET A 45 5.22 4.82 1.78
N LEU A 46 4.24 4.57 2.66
CA LEU A 46 3.91 3.21 3.10
C LEU A 46 3.12 2.48 2.00
N LEU A 47 3.58 1.30 1.59
CA LEU A 47 2.89 0.43 0.64
C LEU A 47 2.48 -0.88 1.32
N TYR A 48 1.24 -1.31 1.11
CA TYR A 48 0.83 -2.67 1.46
C TYR A 48 -0.34 -3.22 0.64
N ASN A 49 -0.41 -4.54 0.49
CA ASN A 49 -1.58 -5.23 -0.06
C ASN A 49 -2.62 -5.54 1.04
N GLN A 50 -3.85 -5.91 0.65
CA GLN A 50 -5.01 -6.02 1.56
C GLN A 50 -4.77 -6.87 2.82
N ASP A 51 -4.16 -8.04 2.68
CA ASP A 51 -3.87 -8.97 3.77
C ASP A 51 -2.57 -8.63 4.55
N ARG A 52 -1.88 -7.56 4.13
CA ARG A 52 -0.61 -7.06 4.70
C ARG A 52 0.53 -8.07 4.66
N THR A 53 0.46 -9.08 3.79
CA THR A 53 1.55 -10.03 3.58
C THR A 53 2.69 -9.43 2.75
N ALA A 54 2.37 -8.45 1.90
CA ALA A 54 3.33 -7.61 1.20
C ALA A 54 3.24 -6.19 1.77
N ARG A 55 4.23 -5.81 2.60
CA ARG A 55 4.32 -4.48 3.22
C ARG A 55 5.74 -3.95 3.14
N THR A 56 5.90 -2.75 2.59
CA THR A 56 7.20 -2.10 2.39
C THR A 56 7.05 -0.57 2.30
N PHE A 57 8.14 0.13 2.03
CA PHE A 57 8.17 1.57 1.78
C PHE A 57 8.65 1.88 0.36
N ILE A 58 8.08 2.93 -0.24
CA ILE A 58 8.62 3.57 -1.44
C ILE A 58 9.45 4.76 -0.95
N HIS A 59 10.76 4.69 -1.13
CA HIS A 59 11.67 5.73 -0.68
C HIS A 59 11.78 6.86 -1.71
N PRO A 60 11.96 8.12 -1.27
CA PRO A 60 12.41 9.19 -2.15
C PRO A 60 13.70 8.77 -2.86
N PRO A 61 13.91 9.19 -4.10
CA PRO A 61 15.08 8.80 -4.86
C PRO A 61 16.33 9.43 -4.25
N SER A 62 17.46 8.71 -4.29
CA SER A 62 18.76 9.25 -3.87
C SER A 62 19.43 10.10 -4.95
N THR A 63 18.87 10.11 -6.15
CA THR A 63 19.39 10.77 -7.35
C THR A 63 18.23 11.41 -8.11
N ASP A 64 18.44 12.57 -8.73
CA ASP A 64 17.38 13.33 -9.39
C ASP A 64 16.83 12.68 -10.68
N ASP A 65 17.48 11.63 -11.20
CA ASP A 65 17.08 10.96 -12.44
C ASP A 65 15.86 10.01 -12.29
N ASP A 66 15.43 9.70 -11.06
CA ASP A 66 14.27 8.82 -10.81
C ASP A 66 13.04 9.61 -10.36
N GLU A 67 12.19 9.93 -11.33
CA GLU A 67 10.92 10.64 -11.11
C GLU A 67 9.78 9.74 -10.60
N THR A 68 10.01 8.43 -10.40
CA THR A 68 8.94 7.46 -10.13
C THR A 68 8.25 7.75 -8.80
N TYR A 69 9.03 8.05 -7.76
CA TYR A 69 8.51 8.44 -6.45
C TYR A 69 7.61 9.68 -6.58
N ASP A 70 8.07 10.73 -7.27
CA ASP A 70 7.36 11.99 -7.39
C ASP A 70 6.04 11.84 -8.18
N LYS A 71 6.04 10.98 -9.21
CA LYS A 71 4.84 10.64 -9.98
C LYS A 71 3.79 9.95 -9.11
N ILE A 72 4.20 8.97 -8.30
CA ILE A 72 3.29 8.27 -7.38
C ILE A 72 2.78 9.25 -6.32
N HIS A 73 3.66 10.05 -5.74
CA HIS A 73 3.32 11.04 -4.73
C HIS A 73 2.30 12.05 -5.25
N ALA A 74 2.55 12.64 -6.43
CA ALA A 74 1.65 13.60 -7.07
C ALA A 74 0.27 12.98 -7.35
N LEU A 75 0.21 11.74 -7.85
CA LEU A 75 -1.07 11.04 -8.07
C LEU A 75 -1.87 10.88 -6.77
N ILE A 76 -1.21 10.47 -5.68
CA ILE A 76 -1.90 10.23 -4.40
C ILE A 76 -2.35 11.56 -3.76
N VAL A 77 -1.51 12.59 -3.75
CA VAL A 77 -1.87 13.87 -3.15
C VAL A 77 -3.01 14.55 -3.92
N THR A 78 -3.04 14.42 -5.25
CA THR A 78 -4.05 15.09 -6.09
C THR A 78 -5.38 14.35 -6.18
N GLN A 79 -5.37 13.01 -6.22
CA GLN A 79 -6.57 12.19 -6.50
C GLN A 79 -6.88 11.19 -5.40
N GLY A 80 -5.99 11.05 -4.41
CA GLY A 80 -6.16 10.12 -3.31
C GLY A 80 -7.22 10.57 -2.31
N ILE A 81 -7.48 9.68 -1.37
CA ILE A 81 -8.51 9.84 -0.36
C ILE A 81 -7.81 10.28 0.93
N GLY A 82 -7.99 11.54 1.31
CA GLY A 82 -7.58 12.03 2.61
C GLY A 82 -8.21 11.22 3.74
N GLY A 83 -7.52 11.11 4.88
CA GLY A 83 -8.22 10.80 6.12
C GLY A 83 -9.32 11.84 6.35
N ALA A 84 -10.50 11.43 6.82
CA ALA A 84 -11.48 12.39 7.29
C ALA A 84 -10.80 13.32 8.32
N LEU A 85 -11.01 14.63 8.15
CA LEU A 85 -10.60 15.70 9.07
C LEU A 85 -10.39 15.18 10.49
N GLY A 86 -9.12 15.06 10.91
CA GLY A 86 -8.75 14.75 12.30
C GLY A 86 -8.24 13.33 12.61
N MET A 87 -8.17 12.39 11.65
CA MET A 87 -7.51 11.10 11.88
C MET A 87 -6.20 10.98 11.09
N ILE A 88 -5.09 11.40 11.72
CA ILE A 88 -3.66 11.00 11.73
C ILE A 88 -3.01 10.24 10.52
N GLY A 89 -3.76 9.69 9.58
CA GLY A 89 -3.28 8.73 8.57
C GLY A 89 -2.86 9.28 7.21
N GLY A 90 -2.71 10.59 7.00
CA GLY A 90 -2.27 11.15 5.71
C GLY A 90 -3.20 10.81 4.52
N THR A 91 -2.73 11.12 3.32
CA THR A 91 -3.46 10.86 2.06
C THR A 91 -3.08 9.50 1.50
N LYS A 92 -4.07 8.71 1.06
CA LYS A 92 -3.84 7.35 0.55
C LYS A 92 -4.49 7.14 -0.83
N GLY A 93 -3.85 6.32 -1.66
CA GLY A 93 -4.36 5.89 -2.95
C GLY A 93 -4.28 4.38 -3.08
N TYR A 94 -5.18 3.80 -3.87
CA TYR A 94 -5.13 2.39 -4.25
C TYR A 94 -4.59 2.30 -5.66
N MET A 95 -3.73 1.33 -5.94
CA MET A 95 -3.15 1.10 -7.27
C MET A 95 -3.15 -0.38 -7.61
N TYR A 96 -3.24 -0.68 -8.90
CA TYR A 96 -3.04 -2.04 -9.39
C TYR A 96 -1.56 -2.39 -9.33
N SER A 97 -1.27 -3.57 -8.83
CA SER A 97 0.08 -4.13 -8.78
C SER A 97 0.07 -5.62 -9.10
N ARG A 98 1.28 -6.17 -9.28
CA ARG A 98 1.52 -7.61 -9.36
C ARG A 98 2.56 -7.99 -8.33
N ILE A 99 2.29 -9.05 -7.58
CA ILE A 99 3.27 -9.63 -6.65
C ILE A 99 3.87 -10.87 -7.31
N THR A 100 5.14 -10.79 -7.65
CA THR A 100 5.90 -11.91 -8.21
C THR A 100 6.61 -12.63 -7.07
N LYS A 101 6.17 -13.86 -6.78
CA LYS A 101 6.81 -14.73 -5.80
C LYS A 101 8.17 -15.20 -6.31
N ARG A 102 9.19 -15.12 -5.46
CA ARG A 102 10.54 -15.62 -5.76
C ARG A 102 10.87 -16.87 -4.93
N ASP A 103 11.99 -17.51 -5.28
CA ASP A 103 12.46 -18.71 -4.60
C ASP A 103 12.68 -18.47 -3.09
N SER A 104 12.63 -19.56 -2.33
CA SER A 104 12.84 -19.55 -0.88
C SER A 104 14.15 -18.84 -0.52
N GLY A 105 14.06 -17.79 0.28
CA GLY A 105 15.20 -16.97 0.70
C GLY A 105 15.35 -15.64 -0.05
N GLN A 106 14.56 -15.40 -1.10
CA GLN A 106 14.48 -14.11 -1.78
C GLN A 106 13.23 -13.33 -1.37
N GLN A 107 13.30 -12.00 -1.43
CA GLN A 107 12.14 -11.13 -1.18
C GLN A 107 11.21 -11.11 -2.40
N ASP A 108 9.90 -11.17 -2.24
CA ASP A 108 8.97 -10.99 -3.36
C ASP A 108 9.14 -9.62 -4.03
N ILE A 109 8.73 -9.52 -5.30
CA ILE A 109 8.75 -8.27 -6.05
C ILE A 109 7.33 -7.74 -6.19
N ILE A 110 7.13 -6.46 -5.87
CA ILE A 110 5.88 -5.74 -6.07
C ILE A 110 6.06 -4.79 -7.26
N SER A 111 5.33 -5.04 -8.34
CA SER A 111 5.35 -4.20 -9.53
C SER A 111 4.08 -3.37 -9.60
N ILE A 112 4.19 -2.04 -9.53
CA ILE A 112 3.04 -1.11 -9.52
C ILE A 112 2.81 -0.56 -10.93
N ASN A 113 1.56 -0.56 -11.38
CA ASN A 113 1.20 0.04 -12.66
C ASN A 113 0.76 1.49 -12.47
N ILE A 114 1.71 2.42 -12.67
CA ILE A 114 1.47 3.87 -12.51
C ILE A 114 0.64 4.43 -13.68
N SER A 115 0.76 3.86 -14.90
CA SER A 115 0.07 4.38 -16.08
C SER A 115 -1.45 4.16 -16.06
N LYS A 116 -1.94 3.21 -15.26
CA LYS A 116 -3.38 3.02 -14.99
C LYS A 116 -3.96 4.04 -14.01
N GLY A 117 -3.14 4.85 -13.34
CA GLY A 117 -3.58 5.79 -12.31
C GLY A 117 -4.08 5.09 -11.03
N LEU A 118 -4.88 5.81 -10.24
CA LEU A 118 -5.49 5.25 -9.03
C LEU A 118 -6.62 4.27 -9.38
N ALA A 119 -6.64 3.13 -8.70
CA ALA A 119 -7.76 2.21 -8.72
C ALA A 119 -8.94 2.76 -7.90
N PRO A 120 -10.18 2.33 -8.19
CA PRO A 120 -11.33 2.63 -7.35
C PRO A 120 -11.10 2.20 -5.90
N THR A 121 -11.73 2.91 -4.96
CA THR A 121 -11.70 2.53 -3.54
C THR A 121 -12.33 1.15 -3.38
N PRO A 122 -11.63 0.18 -2.75
CA PRO A 122 -12.21 -1.12 -2.48
C PRO A 122 -13.38 -1.01 -1.49
N ASN A 123 -14.38 -1.90 -1.63
CA ASN A 123 -15.52 -2.01 -0.73
C ASN A 123 -15.54 -3.41 -0.09
N PRO A 124 -15.34 -3.55 1.23
CA PRO A 124 -15.13 -2.48 2.21
C PRO A 124 -13.73 -1.82 2.10
N PRO A 125 -13.59 -0.56 2.54
CA PRO A 125 -12.30 0.13 2.55
C PRO A 125 -11.31 -0.49 3.56
N TRP A 126 -10.01 -0.43 3.23
CA TRP A 126 -8.90 -1.01 4.02
C TRP A 126 -8.29 -0.10 5.08
#